data_AF-A0A7J6VBW9-F1
#
_entry.id   AF-A0A7J6VBW9-F1
#
_cell.length_a   1.000
_cell.length_b   1.000
_cell.length_c   1.000
_cell.angle_alpha   90.00
_cell.angle_beta   90.00
_cell.angle_gamma   90.00
#
_symmetry.space_group_name_H-M   'P 1'
#
loop_
_entity.id
_entity.type
_entity.pdbx_description
1 polymer ?
#
loop_
_entity_poly.entity_id
_entity_poly.type
_entity_poly.pdbx_seq_one_letter_code
_entity_poly.pdbx_strand_id
1 'polypeptide(L)'
;ARTHESLISQLGERAQGRFSHCLPPWRLGEVPDTALQFGVDAGFQEGQQVPQYAYVLLPLALCFSRFEAVEHQTFQSCYKNKNGFVDFPSMTFHFDKADLEVGPNELFIDFGDHFCIAFLPTNTEGPSVIIGNRWMANYKFMYDLKAQQVSFAREHCKKGM
;
A
#
# COMPACT_ATOMS: atom_id res chain seq x y z
N ALA A 1 24.94 17.98 18.68
CA ALA A 1 23.98 16.86 18.62
C ALA A 1 24.42 15.93 17.50
N ARG A 2 24.48 14.61 17.72
CA ARG A 2 24.78 13.65 16.64
C ARG A 2 23.49 13.45 15.85
N THR A 3 23.42 14.02 14.66
CA THR A 3 22.36 13.73 13.69
C THR A 3 22.57 12.30 13.21
N HIS A 4 21.61 11.42 13.45
CA HIS A 4 21.62 10.09 12.83
C HIS A 4 21.48 10.30 11.32
N GLU A 5 22.53 10.02 10.55
CA GLU A 5 22.47 10.14 9.10
C GLU A 5 21.55 9.05 8.55
N SER A 6 20.61 9.43 7.68
CA SER A 6 19.81 8.46 6.91
C SER A 6 20.72 7.51 6.11
N LEU A 7 20.26 6.29 5.81
CA LEU A 7 20.98 5.33 4.97
C LEU A 7 21.42 5.96 3.62
N ILE A 8 20.57 6.80 3.03
CA ILE A 8 20.84 7.46 1.74
C ILE A 8 21.96 8.50 1.86
N SER A 9 22.02 9.25 2.97
CA SER A 9 23.13 10.17 3.22
C SER A 9 24.44 9.45 3.54
N GLN A 10 24.40 8.27 4.19
CA GLN A 10 25.60 7.47 4.47
C GLN A 10 26.24 6.89 3.20
N LEU A 11 25.47 6.68 2.13
CA LEU A 11 25.99 6.28 0.83
C LEU A 11 26.73 7.41 0.10
N GLY A 12 26.66 8.64 0.62
CA GLY A 12 27.36 9.82 0.12
C GLY A 12 27.06 10.11 -1.36
N GLU A 13 28.08 10.57 -2.09
CA GLU A 13 27.99 10.86 -3.52
C GLU A 13 27.58 9.67 -4.39
N ARG A 14 27.71 8.43 -3.89
CA ARG A 14 27.38 7.23 -4.67
C ARG A 14 25.88 7.07 -4.91
N ALA A 15 25.05 7.44 -3.94
CA ALA A 15 23.60 7.38 -4.07
C ALA A 15 23.01 8.65 -4.70
N GLN A 16 23.75 9.76 -4.68
CA GLN A 16 23.30 11.06 -5.19
C GLN A 16 21.94 11.54 -4.63
N GLY A 17 21.53 11.05 -3.44
CA GLY A 17 20.23 11.35 -2.84
C GLY A 17 19.06 10.60 -3.47
N ARG A 18 19.31 9.52 -4.20
CA ARG A 18 18.30 8.73 -4.91
C ARG A 18 18.26 7.30 -4.42
N PHE A 19 17.06 6.76 -4.31
CA PHE A 19 16.87 5.32 -4.13
C PHE A 19 15.60 4.86 -4.83
N SER A 20 15.56 3.57 -5.17
CA SER A 20 14.37 2.97 -5.76
C SER A 20 14.14 1.57 -5.21
N HIS A 21 12.89 1.15 -5.14
CA HIS A 21 12.51 -0.22 -4.84
C HIS A 21 11.46 -0.73 -5.84
N CYS A 22 11.44 -2.06 -6.02
CA CYS A 22 10.46 -2.78 -6.84
C CYS A 22 9.96 -3.95 -5.99
N LEU A 23 8.68 -3.99 -5.67
CA LEU A 23 8.12 -5.03 -4.80
C LEU A 23 7.43 -6.11 -5.63
N PRO A 24 7.78 -7.41 -5.43
CA PRO A 24 7.08 -8.48 -6.10
C PRO A 24 5.62 -8.57 -5.63
N PRO A 25 4.71 -9.14 -6.45
CA PRO A 25 3.33 -9.35 -6.04
C PRO A 25 3.23 -10.19 -4.77
N TRP A 26 2.28 -9.84 -3.90
CA TRP A 26 2.04 -10.55 -2.65
C TRP A 26 1.31 -11.87 -2.90
N ARG A 27 1.72 -12.94 -2.22
CA ARG A 27 1.05 -14.26 -2.27
C ARG A 27 0.79 -14.78 -0.86
N LEU A 28 -0.42 -15.25 -0.61
CA LEU A 28 -0.81 -15.81 0.69
C LEU A 28 0.11 -16.99 1.03
N GLY A 29 0.78 -16.94 2.19
CA GLY A 29 1.72 -17.96 2.64
C GLY A 29 3.15 -17.83 2.12
N GLU A 30 3.43 -16.92 1.18
CA GLU A 30 4.80 -16.59 0.77
C GLU A 30 5.11 -15.15 1.20
N VAL A 31 5.65 -14.95 2.41
CA VAL A 31 6.21 -13.64 2.78
C VAL A 31 7.60 -13.54 2.12
N PRO A 32 7.83 -12.67 1.12
CA PRO A 32 9.20 -12.35 0.76
C PRO A 32 9.86 -11.64 1.94
N ASP A 33 11.12 -11.97 2.25
CA ASP A 33 11.90 -11.23 3.23
C ASP A 33 12.03 -9.76 2.79
N THR A 34 11.14 -8.91 3.29
CA THR A 34 11.19 -7.46 3.08
C THR A 34 11.34 -6.79 4.44
N ALA A 35 12.58 -6.49 4.81
CA ALA A 35 12.88 -5.72 6.00
C ALA A 35 12.82 -4.22 5.66
N LEU A 36 11.89 -3.51 6.30
CA LEU A 36 11.84 -2.05 6.27
C LEU A 36 11.98 -1.56 7.72
N GLN A 37 13.09 -0.89 8.01
CA GLN A 37 13.37 -0.32 9.33
C GLN A 37 13.45 1.21 9.20
N PHE A 38 12.75 1.91 10.09
CA PHE A 38 12.81 3.35 10.20
C PHE A 38 13.35 3.74 11.58
N GLY A 39 14.26 4.72 11.60
CA GLY A 39 14.71 5.37 12.83
C GLY A 39 13.61 6.25 13.43
N VAL A 40 13.80 6.61 14.70
CA VAL A 40 12.82 7.25 15.62
C VAL A 40 12.43 8.70 15.31
N ASP A 41 12.59 9.19 14.07
CA ASP A 41 12.46 10.61 13.72
C ASP A 41 11.10 11.00 13.10
N ALA A 42 10.09 10.12 13.15
CA ALA A 42 8.73 10.45 12.72
C ALA A 42 7.89 11.00 13.89
N GLY A 43 7.94 12.31 14.11
CA GLY A 43 7.04 13.00 15.04
C GLY A 43 5.72 13.34 14.37
N PHE A 44 4.62 12.73 14.82
CA PHE A 44 3.25 13.09 14.43
C PHE A 44 2.58 13.89 15.56
N GLN A 45 1.74 14.87 15.22
CA GLN A 45 0.94 15.67 16.17
C GLN A 45 -0.55 15.42 16.00
N GLU A 46 -1.31 15.58 17.11
CA GLU A 46 -2.76 15.38 17.26
C GLU A 46 -3.60 16.68 17.13
N GLY A 47 -4.63 16.73 16.28
CA GLY A 47 -6.01 17.19 16.53
C GLY A 47 -7.02 17.12 15.33
N GLN A 48 -8.18 16.48 15.56
CA GLN A 48 -9.56 16.64 14.96
C GLN A 48 -10.00 15.81 13.71
N GLN A 49 -11.21 15.23 13.85
CA GLN A 49 -11.74 14.03 13.18
C GLN A 49 -12.58 14.24 11.91
N VAL A 50 -12.22 13.53 10.84
CA VAL A 50 -13.12 12.93 9.84
C VAL A 50 -12.51 11.58 9.45
N PRO A 51 -13.24 10.43 9.49
CA PRO A 51 -12.70 9.16 9.01
C PRO A 51 -12.57 9.18 7.49
N GLN A 52 -11.51 9.81 6.98
CA GLN A 52 -11.27 9.98 5.56
C GLN A 52 -11.01 8.65 4.83
N TYR A 53 -10.65 7.60 5.58
CA TYR A 53 -10.56 6.23 5.06
C TYR A 53 -11.89 5.72 4.47
N ALA A 54 -13.03 6.24 4.93
CA ALA A 54 -14.34 5.86 4.41
C ALA A 54 -14.50 6.19 2.92
N TYR A 55 -13.82 7.23 2.40
CA TYR A 55 -13.92 7.61 0.99
C TYR A 55 -13.31 6.57 0.05
N VAL A 56 -12.36 5.76 0.52
CA VAL A 56 -11.75 4.68 -0.26
C VAL A 56 -12.47 3.36 -0.04
N LEU A 57 -12.77 3.04 1.23
CA LEU A 57 -13.34 1.74 1.57
C LEU A 57 -14.81 1.61 1.15
N LEU A 58 -15.62 2.66 1.30
CA LEU A 58 -17.06 2.58 1.02
C LEU A 58 -17.38 2.27 -0.45
N PRO A 59 -16.79 2.95 -1.45
CA PRO A 59 -17.06 2.62 -2.85
C PRO A 59 -16.72 1.16 -3.19
N LEU A 60 -15.60 0.65 -2.68
CA LEU A 60 -15.19 -0.73 -2.88
C LEU A 60 -16.14 -1.72 -2.18
N ALA A 61 -16.53 -1.43 -0.94
CA ALA A 61 -17.48 -2.26 -0.18
C ALA A 61 -18.87 -2.32 -0.83
N LEU A 62 -19.31 -1.22 -1.46
CA LEU A 62 -20.61 -1.16 -2.16
C LEU A 62 -20.70 -2.16 -3.32
N CYS A 63 -19.60 -2.44 -4.02
CA CYS A 63 -19.53 -3.48 -5.06
C CYS A 63 -19.95 -4.86 -4.53
N PHE A 64 -19.76 -5.11 -3.23
CA PHE A 64 -20.03 -6.40 -2.59
C PHE A 64 -21.20 -6.35 -1.61
N SER A 65 -22.02 -5.31 -1.66
CA SER A 65 -23.21 -5.14 -0.80
C SER A 65 -24.21 -6.31 -0.84
N ARG A 66 -24.17 -7.15 -1.90
CA ARG A 66 -25.01 -8.35 -2.07
C ARG A 66 -24.30 -9.67 -1.72
N PHE A 67 -23.11 -9.61 -1.16
CA PHE A 67 -22.36 -10.79 -0.71
C PHE A 67 -22.63 -11.03 0.77
N GLU A 68 -22.47 -12.27 1.20
CA GLU A 68 -22.54 -12.61 2.63
C GLU A 68 -21.27 -12.08 3.30
N ALA A 69 -21.43 -11.18 4.28
CA ALA A 69 -20.31 -10.64 5.04
C ALA A 69 -19.71 -11.71 5.97
N VAL A 70 -18.40 -11.67 6.15
CA VAL A 70 -17.64 -12.57 7.04
C VAL A 70 -16.91 -11.73 8.06
N GLU A 71 -16.98 -12.10 9.35
CA GLU A 71 -16.14 -11.48 10.37
C GLU A 71 -14.69 -11.92 10.21
N HIS A 72 -13.77 -10.96 10.25
CA HIS A 72 -12.34 -11.23 10.18
C HIS A 72 -11.61 -10.38 11.22
N GLN A 73 -10.59 -10.96 11.87
CA GLN A 73 -9.90 -10.32 13.00
C GLN A 73 -9.13 -9.06 12.59
N THR A 74 -8.65 -9.01 11.34
CA THR A 74 -7.76 -7.94 10.86
C THR A 74 -8.43 -6.98 9.89
N PHE A 75 -9.38 -7.44 9.08
CA PHE A 75 -9.94 -6.67 7.96
C PHE A 75 -11.41 -6.38 8.25
N GLN A 76 -11.83 -5.14 8.03
CA GLN A 76 -13.21 -4.72 8.33
C GLN A 76 -14.23 -5.11 7.25
N SER A 77 -13.79 -5.35 6.02
CA SER A 77 -14.69 -5.63 4.90
C SER A 77 -14.29 -6.93 4.21
N CYS A 78 -14.97 -8.01 4.58
CA CYS A 78 -14.75 -9.35 4.07
C CYS A 78 -16.07 -10.01 3.68
N TYR A 79 -16.02 -10.85 2.66
CA TYR A 79 -17.19 -11.43 2.02
C TYR A 79 -16.93 -12.88 1.59
N LYS A 80 -17.91 -13.77 1.74
CA LYS A 80 -17.79 -15.14 1.26
C LYS A 80 -17.61 -15.19 -0.24
N ASN A 81 -16.74 -16.09 -0.69
CA ASN A 81 -16.58 -16.37 -2.11
C ASN A 81 -17.88 -16.91 -2.71
N LYS A 82 -18.22 -16.43 -3.91
CA LYS A 82 -19.30 -16.99 -4.73
C LYS A 82 -18.66 -17.81 -5.85
N ASN A 83 -19.15 -19.03 -6.07
CA ASN A 83 -18.65 -19.90 -7.11
C ASN A 83 -18.68 -19.20 -8.48
N GLY A 84 -17.54 -19.12 -9.14
CA GLY A 84 -17.39 -18.51 -10.47
C GLY A 84 -17.37 -16.99 -10.50
N PHE A 85 -17.36 -16.31 -9.35
CA PHE A 85 -17.22 -14.85 -9.31
C PHE A 85 -15.78 -14.43 -9.60
N VAL A 86 -15.59 -13.57 -10.60
CA VAL A 86 -14.26 -13.08 -11.04
C VAL A 86 -14.21 -11.56 -11.23
N ASP A 87 -15.33 -10.86 -11.06
CA ASP A 87 -15.48 -9.42 -11.38
C ASP A 87 -15.02 -8.53 -10.22
N PHE A 88 -13.73 -8.60 -9.89
CA PHE A 88 -13.13 -7.74 -8.88
C PHE A 88 -12.71 -6.39 -9.49
N PRO A 89 -13.09 -5.24 -8.91
CA PRO A 89 -12.74 -3.94 -9.45
C PRO A 89 -11.26 -3.60 -9.21
N SER A 90 -10.70 -2.73 -10.05
CA SER A 90 -9.45 -2.02 -9.75
C SER A 90 -9.74 -0.64 -9.16
N MET A 91 -8.71 0.04 -8.67
CA MET A 91 -8.76 1.39 -8.14
C MET A 91 -7.57 2.19 -8.66
N THR A 92 -7.75 3.48 -8.93
CA THR A 92 -6.66 4.36 -9.37
C THR A 92 -6.53 5.56 -8.43
N PHE A 93 -5.32 5.82 -7.96
CA PHE A 93 -4.97 7.09 -7.31
C PHE A 93 -4.53 8.09 -8.37
N HIS A 94 -5.33 9.15 -8.53
CA HIS A 94 -5.03 10.26 -9.42
C HIS A 94 -4.17 11.30 -8.69
N PHE A 95 -2.91 11.44 -9.13
CA PHE A 95 -2.03 12.54 -8.74
C PHE A 95 -2.00 13.59 -9.86
N ASP A 96 -1.55 14.80 -9.56
CA ASP A 96 -1.51 15.95 -10.49
C ASP A 96 -0.94 15.60 -11.89
N LYS A 97 0.03 14.68 -11.95
CA LYS A 97 0.74 14.33 -13.20
C LYS A 97 0.85 12.82 -13.45
N ALA A 98 0.20 11.99 -12.65
CA ALA A 98 0.37 10.55 -12.74
C ALA A 98 -0.79 9.78 -12.10
N ASP A 99 -1.06 8.61 -12.65
CA ASP A 99 -2.08 7.69 -12.14
C ASP A 99 -1.40 6.42 -11.62
N LEU A 100 -1.64 6.10 -10.35
CA LEU A 100 -1.22 4.82 -9.76
C LEU A 100 -2.42 3.87 -9.75
N GLU A 101 -2.42 2.91 -10.67
CA GLU A 101 -3.43 1.86 -10.76
C GLU A 101 -3.10 0.71 -9.80
N VAL A 102 -4.06 0.37 -8.94
CA VAL A 102 -4.01 -0.76 -8.03
C VAL A 102 -4.98 -1.82 -8.54
N GLY A 103 -4.44 -2.97 -8.94
CA GLY A 103 -5.20 -4.07 -9.51
C GLY A 103 -5.94 -4.90 -8.46
N PRO A 104 -6.84 -5.80 -8.88
CA PRO A 104 -7.59 -6.67 -7.98
C PRO A 104 -6.71 -7.53 -7.06
N ASN A 105 -5.59 -8.04 -7.55
CA ASN A 105 -4.69 -8.89 -6.76
C ASN A 105 -4.07 -8.12 -5.59
N GLU A 106 -3.81 -6.84 -5.80
CA GLU A 106 -3.28 -5.94 -4.79
C GLU A 106 -4.38 -5.40 -3.86
N LEU A 107 -5.60 -5.22 -4.36
CA LEU A 107 -6.75 -4.72 -3.59
C LEU A 107 -7.48 -5.75 -2.75
N PHE A 108 -7.46 -7.02 -3.13
CA PHE A 108 -8.21 -8.08 -2.45
C PHE A 108 -7.27 -9.17 -1.94
N ILE A 109 -7.54 -9.65 -0.72
CA ILE A 109 -6.87 -10.81 -0.14
C ILE A 109 -7.86 -11.96 -0.17
N ASP A 110 -7.55 -12.98 -0.96
CA ASP A 110 -8.31 -14.22 -1.00
C ASP A 110 -7.77 -15.19 0.07
N PHE A 111 -8.65 -15.67 0.95
CA PHE A 111 -8.37 -16.68 1.97
C PHE A 111 -8.89 -18.07 1.58
N GLY A 112 -9.50 -18.21 0.40
CA GLY A 112 -10.01 -19.46 -0.15
C GLY A 112 -11.54 -19.57 -0.03
N ASP A 113 -12.10 -19.45 1.18
CA ASP A 113 -13.56 -19.48 1.42
C ASP A 113 -14.19 -18.07 1.44
N HIS A 114 -13.38 -17.05 1.68
CA HIS A 114 -13.77 -15.65 1.68
C HIS A 114 -12.63 -14.78 1.16
N PHE A 115 -12.95 -13.54 0.80
CA PHE A 115 -11.96 -12.52 0.48
C PHE A 115 -12.20 -11.27 1.32
N CYS A 116 -11.15 -10.50 1.53
CA CYS A 116 -11.20 -9.21 2.20
C CYS A 116 -10.65 -8.10 1.31
N ILE A 117 -11.19 -6.90 1.45
CA ILE A 117 -10.54 -5.69 0.92
C ILE A 117 -9.25 -5.48 1.71
N ALA A 118 -8.11 -5.35 1.02
CA ALA A 118 -6.77 -5.14 1.58
C ALA A 118 -6.59 -3.71 2.11
N PHE A 119 -7.49 -3.29 3.00
CA PHE A 119 -7.54 -1.98 3.62
C PHE A 119 -7.60 -2.15 5.13
N LEU A 120 -6.74 -1.43 5.84
CA LEU A 120 -6.77 -1.38 7.31
C LEU A 120 -7.19 0.02 7.77
N PRO A 121 -8.12 0.12 8.73
CA PRO A 121 -8.55 1.40 9.23
C PRO A 121 -7.45 2.01 10.08
N THR A 122 -7.09 3.25 9.81
CA THR A 122 -6.26 4.06 10.70
C THR A 122 -7.19 4.93 11.53
N ASN A 123 -7.32 4.59 12.82
CA ASN A 123 -8.08 5.39 13.79
C ASN A 123 -7.22 6.47 14.46
N THR A 124 -5.99 6.63 13.98
CA THR A 124 -5.03 7.60 14.49
C THR A 124 -4.97 8.80 13.57
N GLU A 125 -4.57 9.91 14.16
CA GLU A 125 -4.17 11.12 13.49
C GLU A 125 -3.01 10.84 12.53
N GLY A 126 -3.17 11.24 11.27
CA GLY A 126 -2.23 10.85 10.23
C GLY A 126 -2.73 11.13 8.82
N PRO A 127 -1.94 10.77 7.80
CA PRO A 127 -2.30 10.96 6.41
C PRO A 127 -3.64 10.27 6.08
N SER A 128 -4.44 10.93 5.24
CA SER A 128 -5.76 10.48 4.78
C SER A 128 -5.79 9.06 4.23
N VAL A 129 -4.69 8.64 3.58
CA VAL A 129 -4.46 7.31 3.01
C VAL A 129 -2.97 7.00 3.13
N ILE A 130 -2.64 5.78 3.57
CA ILE A 130 -1.28 5.24 3.52
C ILE A 130 -1.26 4.17 2.42
N ILE A 131 -0.42 4.36 1.40
CA ILE A 131 -0.23 3.37 0.34
C ILE A 131 0.79 2.34 0.82
N GLY A 132 0.29 1.15 1.17
CA GLY A 132 1.12 0.04 1.64
C GLY A 132 1.86 -0.69 0.53
N ASN A 133 2.87 -1.46 0.94
CA ASN A 133 3.71 -2.30 0.07
C ASN A 133 2.93 -3.14 -0.96
N ARG A 134 1.77 -3.69 -0.57
CA ARG A 134 0.91 -4.48 -1.44
C ARG A 134 0.39 -3.67 -2.63
N TRP A 135 -0.04 -2.44 -2.39
CA TRP A 135 -0.56 -1.54 -3.44
C TRP A 135 0.56 -0.91 -4.28
N MET A 136 1.81 -1.04 -3.83
CA MET A 136 3.01 -0.62 -4.55
C MET A 136 3.64 -1.77 -5.37
N ALA A 137 3.07 -2.98 -5.33
CA ALA A 137 3.62 -4.13 -6.03
C ALA A 137 3.57 -3.95 -7.56
N ASN A 138 4.54 -4.54 -8.27
CA ASN A 138 4.71 -4.39 -9.72
C ASN A 138 4.87 -2.94 -10.21
N TYR A 139 5.36 -2.08 -9.33
CA TYR A 139 5.85 -0.76 -9.65
C TYR A 139 7.26 -0.60 -9.13
N LYS A 140 8.08 0.13 -9.89
CA LYS A 140 9.34 0.67 -9.39
C LYS A 140 9.11 2.09 -8.91
N PHE A 141 9.17 2.29 -7.60
CA PHE A 141 9.13 3.60 -6.98
C PHE A 141 10.54 4.15 -6.87
N MET A 142 10.75 5.38 -7.33
CA MET A 142 11.98 6.13 -7.23
C MET A 142 11.74 7.38 -6.38
N TYR A 143 12.61 7.60 -5.42
CA TYR A 143 12.60 8.75 -4.54
C TYR A 143 13.82 9.60 -4.87
N ASP A 144 13.59 10.83 -5.33
CA ASP A 144 14.63 11.82 -5.56
C ASP A 144 14.55 12.89 -4.46
N LEU A 145 15.46 12.79 -3.48
CA LEU A 145 15.49 13.70 -2.34
C LEU A 145 15.94 15.11 -2.72
N LYS A 146 16.69 15.27 -3.82
CA LYS A 146 17.14 16.57 -4.31
C LYS A 146 16.01 17.29 -5.02
N ALA A 147 15.26 16.57 -5.87
CA ALA A 147 14.10 17.10 -6.58
C ALA A 147 12.82 17.14 -5.72
N GLN A 148 12.86 16.54 -4.52
CA GLN A 148 11.71 16.37 -3.62
C GLN A 148 10.52 15.70 -4.32
N GLN A 149 10.81 14.65 -5.09
CA GLN A 149 9.83 13.99 -5.94
C GLN A 149 9.85 12.48 -5.74
N VAL A 150 8.67 11.90 -5.89
CA VAL A 150 8.48 10.47 -6.05
C VAL A 150 8.02 10.22 -7.48
N SER A 151 8.63 9.26 -8.15
CA SER A 151 8.24 8.80 -9.47
C SER A 151 7.98 7.31 -9.42
N PHE A 152 7.01 6.84 -10.21
CA PHE A 152 6.71 5.41 -10.28
C PHE A 152 6.40 5.02 -11.72
N ALA A 153 6.80 3.81 -12.07
CA ALA A 153 6.49 3.20 -13.36
C ALA A 153 6.19 1.71 -13.14
N ARG A 154 5.28 1.17 -13.95
CA ARG A 154 4.94 -0.25 -13.90
C ARG A 154 6.16 -1.07 -14.29
N GLU A 155 6.49 -2.08 -13.50
CA GLU A 155 7.64 -2.96 -13.73
C GLU A 155 7.31 -4.36 -13.23
N HIS A 156 7.73 -5.38 -13.98
CA HIS A 156 7.55 -6.76 -13.54
C HIS A 156 8.61 -7.13 -12.49
N CYS A 157 8.31 -6.84 -11.23
CA CYS A 157 9.21 -7.11 -10.11
C CYS A 157 9.33 -8.61 -9.85
N LYS A 158 10.56 -9.12 -9.72
CA LYS A 158 10.86 -10.53 -9.42
C LYS A 158 11.49 -10.66 -8.04
N LYS A 159 11.30 -11.81 -7.37
CA LYS A 159 12.05 -12.14 -6.16
C LYS A 159 13.53 -12.35 -6.52
N GLY A 160 14.44 -11.62 -5.87
CA GLY A 160 15.88 -11.80 -5.95
C GLY A 160 16.60 -11.02 -7.06
N MET A 161 17.04 -9.80 -6.72
CA MET A 161 18.34 -9.25 -7.14
C MET A 161 19.08 -8.78 -5.90
#